data_AF-A0A7S1WQ80-F1
#
_entry.id   AF-A0A7S1WQ80-F1
#
_cell.length_a   1.000
_cell.length_b   1.000
_cell.length_c   1.000
_cell.angle_alpha   90.00
_cell.angle_beta   90.00
_cell.angle_gamma   90.00
#
_symmetry.space_group_name_H-M   'P 1'
#
loop_
_entity.id
_entity.type
_entity.pdbx_description
1 polymer ?
#
loop_
_entity_poly.entity_id
_entity_poly.type
_entity_poly.pdbx_seq_one_letter_code
_entity_poly.pdbx_strand_id
1 'polypeptide(L)'
;ITQVAVDEIPVMVAPPAQKVGEEEWRIRGVYEHQVLKAGLRQLDEHWPTDGLQEFPRNKDGGSTLFRERLLADLLSGKIRLQSVPTSDVSAAQRDVHRLSLRQLLRLRVLHLDFTPSGCGADTITAVGGTHEAFLTTLDSLLFQNLGQKATAELEGSPDGKPLAADKHRLGREAVLLAAAAAAVNASPWWCWWLSAER
;
A
#
# COMPACT_ATOMS: atom_id res chain seq x y z
N ILE A 1 -6.09 37.96 13.91
CA ILE A 1 -6.04 36.80 12.98
C ILE A 1 -6.47 35.60 13.80
N THR A 2 -7.70 35.15 13.63
CA THR A 2 -8.27 34.04 14.39
C THR A 2 -7.75 32.74 13.78
N GLN A 3 -6.93 32.01 14.52
CA GLN A 3 -6.52 30.64 14.14
C GLN A 3 -7.79 29.78 14.13
N VAL A 4 -8.22 29.38 12.93
CA VAL A 4 -9.22 28.33 12.78
C VAL A 4 -8.51 27.03 13.18
N ALA A 5 -8.94 26.44 14.29
CA ALA A 5 -8.52 25.10 14.66
C ALA A 5 -8.95 24.17 13.53
N VAL A 6 -7.96 23.58 12.84
CA VAL A 6 -8.21 22.51 11.90
C VAL A 6 -8.55 21.30 12.77
N ASP A 7 -9.81 20.93 12.85
CA ASP A 7 -10.22 19.69 13.50
C ASP A 7 -9.44 18.54 12.86
N GLU A 8 -8.60 17.88 13.66
CA GLU A 8 -7.89 16.68 13.22
C GLU A 8 -8.92 15.60 12.92
N ILE A 9 -9.14 15.30 11.64
CA ILE A 9 -10.04 14.23 11.22
C ILE A 9 -9.46 12.91 11.74
N PRO A 10 -10.19 12.15 12.57
CA PRO A 10 -9.70 10.89 13.12
C PRO A 10 -9.28 9.92 12.00
N VAL A 11 -8.11 9.29 12.17
CA VAL A 11 -7.62 8.30 11.21
C VAL A 11 -8.55 7.08 11.21
N MET A 12 -9.13 6.76 10.05
CA MET A 12 -9.96 5.57 9.92
C MET A 12 -9.12 4.29 10.00
N VAL A 13 -9.39 3.48 11.03
CA VAL A 13 -8.72 2.19 11.30
C VAL A 13 -9.53 1.02 10.73
N ALA A 14 -10.86 1.15 10.70
CA ALA A 14 -11.77 0.20 10.08
C ALA A 14 -12.93 0.97 9.41
N PRO A 15 -13.41 0.53 8.23
CA PRO A 15 -14.55 1.13 7.58
C PRO A 15 -15.86 0.88 8.37
N PRO A 16 -16.87 1.76 8.27
CA PRO A 16 -18.17 1.53 8.88
C PRO A 16 -18.88 0.34 8.20
N ALA A 17 -19.14 -0.70 8.97
CA ALA A 17 -19.91 -1.87 8.54
C ALA A 17 -21.28 -1.90 9.22
N GLN A 18 -22.29 -2.28 8.47
CA GLN A 18 -23.65 -2.47 8.95
C GLN A 18 -24.11 -3.89 8.65
N LYS A 19 -24.68 -4.55 9.65
CA LYS A 19 -25.39 -5.81 9.47
C LYS A 19 -26.73 -5.55 8.78
N VAL A 20 -26.97 -6.19 7.63
CA VAL A 20 -28.18 -6.00 6.79
C VAL A 20 -29.08 -7.24 6.77
N GLY A 21 -28.52 -8.41 7.09
CA GLY A 21 -29.25 -9.66 7.29
C GLY A 21 -28.58 -10.52 8.37
N GLU A 22 -29.04 -11.76 8.57
CA GLU A 22 -28.45 -12.65 9.59
C GLU A 22 -26.96 -12.94 9.34
N GLU A 23 -26.58 -13.06 8.08
CA GLU A 23 -25.21 -13.40 7.63
C GLU A 23 -24.63 -12.35 6.65
N GLU A 24 -25.33 -11.23 6.43
CA GLU A 24 -24.93 -10.22 5.46
C GLU A 24 -24.46 -8.92 6.14
N TRP A 25 -23.28 -8.45 5.74
CA TRP A 25 -22.70 -7.18 6.15
C TRP A 25 -22.45 -6.28 4.93
N ARG A 26 -22.65 -4.97 5.09
CA ARG A 26 -22.36 -3.97 4.06
C ARG A 26 -21.51 -2.84 4.61
N ILE A 27 -20.50 -2.45 3.84
CA ILE A 27 -19.70 -1.24 4.08
C ILE A 27 -20.26 -0.13 3.20
N ARG A 28 -20.63 1.01 3.80
CA ARG A 28 -21.23 2.15 3.09
C ARG A 28 -20.93 3.47 3.77
N GLY A 29 -21.04 4.57 3.03
CA GLY A 29 -20.80 5.92 3.55
C GLY A 29 -19.31 6.29 3.66
N VAL A 30 -18.44 5.58 2.95
CA VAL A 30 -17.00 5.85 2.86
C VAL A 30 -16.53 5.79 1.42
N TYR A 31 -15.51 6.58 1.10
CA TYR A 31 -14.87 6.51 -0.20
C TYR A 31 -13.89 5.33 -0.25
N GLU A 32 -13.77 4.69 -1.42
CA GLU A 32 -12.87 3.55 -1.61
C GLU A 32 -11.42 3.86 -1.18
N HIS A 33 -10.91 5.05 -1.49
CA HIS A 33 -9.55 5.43 -1.09
C HIS A 33 -9.35 5.47 0.43
N GLN A 34 -10.39 5.78 1.22
CA GLN A 34 -10.32 5.72 2.68
C GLN A 34 -10.25 4.26 3.13
N VAL A 35 -11.07 3.39 2.53
CA VAL A 35 -11.08 1.95 2.81
C VAL A 35 -9.72 1.32 2.47
N LEU A 36 -9.12 1.70 1.34
CA LEU A 36 -7.77 1.26 0.97
C LEU A 36 -6.73 1.69 2.00
N LYS A 37 -6.76 2.95 2.48
CA LYS A 37 -5.85 3.41 3.54
C LYS A 37 -6.01 2.57 4.82
N ALA A 38 -7.24 2.28 5.23
CA ALA A 38 -7.50 1.41 6.38
C ALA A 38 -6.94 -0.01 6.15
N GLY A 39 -7.20 -0.61 4.99
CA GLY A 39 -6.69 -1.94 4.64
C GLY A 39 -5.16 -2.01 4.60
N LEU A 40 -4.49 -1.00 4.06
CA LEU A 40 -3.02 -0.95 4.04
C LEU A 40 -2.44 -0.87 5.45
N ARG A 41 -3.06 -0.09 6.35
CA ARG A 41 -2.66 -0.04 7.78
C ARG A 41 -2.85 -1.39 8.46
N GLN A 42 -4.01 -2.02 8.24
CA GLN A 42 -4.33 -3.34 8.78
C GLN A 42 -3.31 -4.39 8.33
N LEU A 43 -2.95 -4.42 7.04
CA LEU A 43 -1.93 -5.32 6.54
C LEU A 43 -0.55 -5.02 7.16
N ASP A 44 -0.15 -3.76 7.26
CA ASP A 44 1.16 -3.39 7.82
C ASP A 44 1.31 -3.75 9.30
N GLU A 45 0.23 -3.65 10.06
CA GLU A 45 0.18 -4.00 11.49
C GLU A 45 0.30 -5.51 11.73
N HIS A 46 -0.30 -6.34 10.86
CA HIS A 46 -0.32 -7.80 11.02
C HIS A 46 0.84 -8.53 10.33
N TRP A 47 1.61 -7.84 9.48
CA TRP A 47 2.72 -8.48 8.75
C TRP A 47 4.04 -8.33 9.51
N PRO A 48 4.78 -9.45 9.75
CA PRO A 48 6.11 -9.44 10.35
C PRO A 48 7.02 -8.31 9.83
N THR A 49 7.75 -7.68 10.75
CA THR A 49 8.67 -6.57 10.46
C THR A 49 10.11 -7.02 10.24
N ASP A 50 10.38 -8.32 10.39
CA ASP A 50 11.69 -8.91 10.17
C ASP A 50 12.17 -8.65 8.74
N GLY A 51 13.47 -8.34 8.60
CA GLY A 51 14.09 -8.08 7.30
C GLY A 51 13.70 -6.76 6.63
N LEU A 52 12.93 -5.87 7.26
CA LEU A 52 12.55 -4.57 6.67
C LEU A 52 13.76 -3.72 6.25
N GLN A 53 14.87 -3.83 6.98
CA GLN A 53 16.11 -3.10 6.72
C GLN A 53 17.17 -3.96 5.98
N GLU A 54 16.78 -5.15 5.53
CA GLU A 54 17.63 -6.01 4.72
C GLU A 54 17.42 -5.67 3.25
N PHE A 55 18.50 -5.26 2.59
CA PHE A 55 18.49 -4.86 1.19
C PHE A 55 19.32 -5.82 0.34
N PRO A 56 18.96 -6.01 -0.94
CA PRO A 56 19.69 -6.90 -1.83
C PRO A 56 21.16 -6.48 -1.97
N ARG A 57 22.06 -7.45 -1.78
CA ARG A 57 23.51 -7.29 -1.89
C ARG A 57 24.07 -7.99 -3.13
N ASN A 58 25.16 -7.46 -3.66
CA ASN A 58 25.95 -8.09 -4.72
C ASN A 58 26.75 -9.27 -4.17
N LYS A 59 27.39 -10.06 -5.06
CA LYS A 59 28.29 -11.16 -4.68
C LYS A 59 29.41 -10.73 -3.74
N ASP A 60 29.88 -9.49 -3.87
CA ASP A 60 30.94 -8.90 -3.05
C ASP A 60 30.41 -8.27 -1.75
N GLY A 61 29.13 -8.44 -1.42
CA GLY A 61 28.49 -7.86 -0.23
C GLY A 61 28.08 -6.39 -0.35
N GLY A 62 28.46 -5.70 -1.43
CA GLY A 62 28.06 -4.31 -1.68
C GLY A 62 26.55 -4.14 -1.93
N SER A 63 26.01 -2.95 -1.66
CA SER A 63 24.62 -2.59 -2.00
C SER A 63 24.35 -2.77 -3.50
N THR A 64 23.20 -3.37 -3.83
CA THR A 64 22.68 -3.32 -5.21
C THR A 64 21.87 -2.04 -5.47
N LEU A 65 21.38 -1.36 -4.43
CA LEU A 65 20.56 -0.16 -4.53
C LEU A 65 21.43 1.09 -4.60
N PHE A 66 21.05 2.02 -5.47
CA PHE A 66 21.78 3.28 -5.62
C PHE A 66 21.55 4.22 -4.43
N ARG A 67 20.33 4.25 -3.89
CA ARG A 67 19.87 5.09 -2.78
C ARG A 67 19.43 4.26 -1.58
N GLU A 68 20.20 3.22 -1.22
CA GLU A 68 19.90 2.33 -0.08
C GLU A 68 19.62 3.11 1.21
N ARG A 69 20.50 4.06 1.57
CA ARG A 69 20.34 4.84 2.81
C ARG A 69 19.06 5.66 2.84
N LEU A 70 18.69 6.27 1.70
CA LEU A 70 17.45 7.03 1.59
C LEU A 70 16.24 6.13 1.83
N LEU A 71 16.22 4.96 1.21
CA LEU A 71 15.14 3.98 1.38
C LEU A 71 15.09 3.44 2.81
N ALA A 72 16.23 3.18 3.44
CA ALA A 72 16.32 2.78 4.84
C ALA A 72 15.74 3.85 5.79
N ASP A 73 16.10 5.13 5.57
CA ASP A 73 15.62 6.25 6.37
C ASP A 73 14.11 6.51 6.15
N LEU A 74 13.61 6.33 4.92
CA LEU A 74 12.17 6.37 4.62
C LEU A 74 11.40 5.21 5.26
N LEU A 75 11.91 3.98 5.18
CA LEU A 75 11.28 2.78 5.75
C LEU A 75 11.24 2.78 7.28
N SER A 76 12.23 3.41 7.91
CA SER A 76 12.26 3.62 9.36
C SER A 76 11.45 4.83 9.81
N GLY A 77 10.94 5.65 8.88
CA GLY A 77 10.20 6.88 9.17
C GLY A 77 11.07 8.01 9.74
N LYS A 78 12.40 7.91 9.67
CA LYS A 78 13.32 8.97 10.11
C LYS A 78 13.17 10.24 9.27
N ILE A 79 12.87 10.06 7.99
CA ILE A 79 12.56 11.15 7.07
C ILE A 79 11.21 10.87 6.41
N ARG A 80 10.54 11.92 5.97
CA ARG A 80 9.28 11.82 5.23
C ARG A 80 9.52 12.09 3.75
N LEU A 81 8.83 11.38 2.87
CA LEU A 81 8.98 11.50 1.42
C LEU A 81 8.82 12.94 0.93
N GLN A 82 7.88 13.72 1.50
CA GLN A 82 7.69 15.13 1.12
C GLN A 82 8.89 16.05 1.43
N SER A 83 9.83 15.61 2.25
CA SER A 83 11.06 16.35 2.59
C SER A 83 12.25 15.95 1.73
N VAL A 84 12.09 14.95 0.85
CA VAL A 84 13.18 14.43 0.03
C VAL A 84 13.34 15.30 -1.21
N PRO A 85 14.57 15.72 -1.57
CA PRO A 85 14.80 16.45 -2.80
C PRO A 85 14.38 15.65 -4.05
N THR A 86 13.80 16.33 -5.04
CA THR A 86 13.35 15.73 -6.31
C THR A 86 14.43 14.90 -7.00
N SER A 87 15.69 15.35 -6.96
CA SER A 87 16.83 14.63 -7.55
C SER A 87 17.10 13.29 -6.85
N ASP A 88 16.90 13.22 -5.54
CA ASP A 88 17.08 12.00 -4.76
C ASP A 88 15.90 11.04 -4.95
N VAL A 89 14.66 11.56 -5.01
CA VAL A 89 13.47 10.75 -5.37
C VAL A 89 13.62 10.15 -6.76
N SER A 90 14.03 10.97 -7.75
CA SER A 90 14.29 10.52 -9.12
C SER A 90 15.36 9.43 -9.17
N ALA A 91 16.46 9.61 -8.43
CA ALA A 91 17.52 8.62 -8.36
C ALA A 91 17.11 7.29 -7.68
N ALA A 92 16.10 7.33 -6.80
CA ALA A 92 15.60 6.15 -6.09
C ALA A 92 14.51 5.37 -6.88
N GLN A 93 13.96 5.92 -7.97
CA GLN A 93 12.89 5.30 -8.77
C GLN A 93 13.18 3.84 -9.16
N ARG A 94 14.40 3.59 -9.62
CA ARG A 94 14.82 2.23 -10.03
C ARG A 94 14.97 1.30 -8.83
N ASP A 95 15.36 1.82 -7.68
CA ASP A 95 15.57 1.02 -6.48
C ASP A 95 14.24 0.52 -5.89
N VAL A 96 13.14 1.27 -6.05
CA VAL A 96 11.80 0.84 -5.59
C VAL A 96 11.40 -0.53 -6.19
N HIS A 97 11.78 -0.79 -7.44
CA HIS A 97 11.52 -2.07 -8.12
C HIS A 97 12.21 -3.27 -7.49
N ARG A 98 13.18 -3.04 -6.60
CA ARG A 98 13.95 -4.07 -5.90
C ARG A 98 13.53 -4.26 -4.46
N LEU A 99 12.57 -3.45 -3.98
CA LEU A 99 12.03 -3.60 -2.65
C LEU A 99 11.15 -4.84 -2.56
N SER A 100 11.23 -5.53 -1.42
CA SER A 100 10.31 -6.61 -1.10
C SER A 100 8.89 -6.07 -0.95
N LEU A 101 7.89 -6.95 -1.10
CA LEU A 101 6.49 -6.61 -0.85
C LEU A 101 6.26 -5.99 0.54
N ARG A 102 6.95 -6.50 1.57
CA ARG A 102 6.87 -5.96 2.93
C ARG A 102 7.41 -4.53 3.04
N GLN A 103 8.50 -4.22 2.34
CA GLN A 103 9.10 -2.88 2.29
C GLN A 103 8.20 -1.91 1.49
N LEU A 104 7.64 -2.33 0.35
CA LEU A 104 6.69 -1.53 -0.43
C LEU A 104 5.47 -1.14 0.42
N LEU A 105 4.90 -2.11 1.14
CA LEU A 105 3.78 -1.86 2.05
C LEU A 105 4.14 -0.86 3.14
N ARG A 106 5.24 -1.09 3.86
CA ARG A 106 5.67 -0.20 4.96
C ARG A 106 5.90 1.22 4.46
N LEU A 107 6.62 1.35 3.34
CA LEU A 107 6.90 2.64 2.73
C LEU A 107 5.61 3.36 2.35
N ARG A 108 4.62 2.64 1.82
CA ARG A 108 3.34 3.23 1.46
C ARG A 108 2.57 3.69 2.69
N VAL A 109 2.50 2.86 3.74
CA VAL A 109 1.80 3.18 5.00
C VAL A 109 2.33 4.44 5.66
N LEU A 110 3.65 4.61 5.70
CA LEU A 110 4.30 5.82 6.27
C LEU A 110 3.96 7.11 5.51
N HIS A 111 3.45 7.02 4.27
CA HIS A 111 3.19 8.15 3.39
C HIS A 111 1.75 8.17 2.85
N LEU A 112 0.79 7.51 3.51
CA LEU A 112 -0.60 7.39 3.03
C LEU A 112 -1.29 8.74 2.82
N ASP A 113 -0.95 9.73 3.62
CA ASP A 113 -1.59 11.05 3.62
C ASP A 113 -0.80 12.09 2.82
N PHE A 114 0.30 11.66 2.18
CA PHE A 114 1.03 12.50 1.25
C PHE A 114 0.41 12.41 -0.15
N THR A 115 -0.11 13.54 -0.63
CA THR A 115 -0.61 13.71 -1.99
C THR A 115 0.28 14.76 -2.69
N PRO A 116 1.19 14.34 -3.59
CA PRO A 116 2.12 15.25 -4.27
C PRO A 116 1.42 16.33 -5.10
N SER A 117 0.22 16.03 -5.60
CA SER A 117 -0.61 16.89 -6.45
C SER A 117 -1.53 17.77 -5.60
N GLY A 118 -0.95 18.58 -4.70
CA GLY A 118 -1.69 19.54 -3.89
C GLY A 118 -1.89 20.87 -4.62
N CYS A 119 -3.15 21.24 -4.90
CA CYS A 119 -3.54 22.60 -5.27
C CYS A 119 -3.09 23.60 -4.19
N GLY A 120 -1.98 24.29 -4.42
CA GLY A 120 -1.49 25.31 -3.49
C GLY A 120 -0.18 25.94 -3.96
N ALA A 121 -0.30 27.07 -4.67
CA ALA A 121 0.70 28.10 -4.90
C ALA A 121 1.95 27.76 -5.76
N ASP A 122 1.90 28.17 -7.03
CA ASP A 122 2.90 29.00 -7.75
C ASP A 122 4.40 28.66 -7.68
N THR A 123 4.79 27.43 -7.34
CA THR A 123 6.20 27.00 -7.44
C THR A 123 6.32 25.63 -8.12
N ILE A 124 6.64 25.69 -9.42
CA ILE A 124 7.30 24.65 -10.23
C ILE A 124 6.57 23.29 -10.24
N THR A 125 5.73 23.12 -11.27
CA THR A 125 5.02 21.90 -11.68
C THR A 125 5.86 20.61 -11.75
N ALA A 126 7.20 20.68 -11.74
CA ALA A 126 8.08 19.52 -11.80
C ALA A 126 8.28 18.78 -10.46
N VAL A 127 8.12 19.46 -9.31
CA VAL A 127 8.39 18.86 -7.99
C VAL A 127 7.32 17.83 -7.62
N GLY A 128 6.05 18.17 -7.87
CA GLY A 128 4.91 17.26 -7.68
C GLY A 128 5.02 16.02 -8.58
N GLY A 129 5.38 16.21 -9.85
CA GLY A 129 5.40 15.12 -10.84
C GLY A 129 6.38 13.98 -10.51
N THR A 130 7.54 14.27 -9.93
CA THR A 130 8.52 13.20 -9.60
C THR A 130 8.08 12.38 -8.38
N HIS A 131 7.53 13.05 -7.37
CA HIS A 131 6.96 12.39 -6.19
C HIS A 131 5.71 11.57 -6.55
N GLU A 132 4.86 12.12 -7.42
CA GLU A 132 3.68 11.44 -7.96
C GLU A 132 4.08 10.18 -8.75
N ALA A 133 5.08 10.29 -9.63
CA ALA A 133 5.62 9.13 -10.34
C ALA A 133 6.15 8.07 -9.37
N PHE A 134 6.88 8.47 -8.33
CA PHE A 134 7.40 7.56 -7.32
C PHE A 134 6.28 6.79 -6.60
N LEU A 135 5.26 7.49 -6.12
CA LEU A 135 4.11 6.87 -5.45
C LEU A 135 3.29 6.01 -6.40
N THR A 136 3.16 6.41 -7.67
CA THR A 136 2.47 5.62 -8.70
C THR A 136 3.19 4.30 -8.94
N THR A 137 4.52 4.31 -9.07
CA THR A 137 5.33 3.11 -9.20
C THR A 137 5.26 2.24 -7.95
N LEU A 138 5.35 2.84 -6.76
CA LEU A 138 5.21 2.16 -5.48
C LEU A 138 3.86 1.43 -5.37
N ASP A 139 2.75 2.14 -5.62
CA ASP A 139 1.40 1.58 -5.58
C ASP A 139 1.23 0.46 -6.61
N SER A 140 1.72 0.67 -7.84
CA SER A 140 1.65 -0.33 -8.91
C SER A 140 2.34 -1.64 -8.51
N LEU A 141 3.58 -1.55 -8.01
CA LEU A 141 4.35 -2.71 -7.57
C LEU A 141 3.73 -3.38 -6.35
N LEU A 142 3.25 -2.58 -5.38
CA LEU A 142 2.60 -3.08 -4.17
C LEU A 142 1.37 -3.91 -4.51
N PHE A 143 0.44 -3.36 -5.28
CA PHE A 143 -0.79 -4.07 -5.64
C PHE A 143 -0.51 -5.26 -6.56
N GLN A 144 0.39 -5.15 -7.53
CA GLN A 144 0.78 -6.28 -8.37
C GLN A 144 1.35 -7.44 -7.53
N ASN A 145 2.24 -7.15 -6.58
CA ASN A 145 2.84 -8.16 -5.71
C ASN A 145 1.84 -8.75 -4.71
N LEU A 146 0.89 -7.96 -4.19
CA LEU A 146 -0.22 -8.45 -3.37
C LEU A 146 -1.12 -9.41 -4.15
N GLY A 147 -1.51 -9.04 -5.37
CA GLY A 147 -2.31 -9.91 -6.22
C GLY A 147 -1.58 -11.19 -6.59
N GLN A 148 -0.29 -11.11 -6.91
CA GLN A 148 0.54 -12.29 -7.14
C GLN A 148 0.60 -13.19 -5.90
N LYS A 149 0.77 -12.62 -4.70
CA LYS A 149 0.76 -13.39 -3.45
C LYS A 149 -0.60 -14.07 -3.21
N ALA A 150 -1.70 -13.39 -3.55
CA ALA A 150 -3.05 -13.94 -3.40
C ALA A 150 -3.35 -15.08 -4.39
N THR A 151 -2.75 -15.09 -5.58
CA THR A 151 -2.98 -16.13 -6.60
C THR A 151 -1.94 -17.24 -6.63
N ALA A 152 -0.83 -17.11 -5.89
CA ALA A 152 0.31 -18.04 -5.96
C ALA A 152 -0.08 -19.51 -5.72
N GLU A 153 -1.00 -19.78 -4.77
CA GLU A 153 -1.45 -21.15 -4.47
C GLU A 153 -2.35 -21.73 -5.57
N LEU A 154 -3.08 -20.88 -6.30
CA LEU A 154 -3.98 -21.29 -7.38
C LEU A 154 -3.22 -21.59 -8.67
N GLU A 155 -2.16 -20.83 -8.97
CA GLU A 155 -1.30 -21.03 -10.14
C GLU A 155 -0.50 -22.36 -10.08
N GLY A 156 -0.32 -22.93 -8.88
CA GLY A 156 0.37 -24.21 -8.66
C GLY A 156 -0.53 -25.46 -8.68
N SER A 157 -1.85 -25.29 -8.76
CA SER A 157 -2.78 -26.42 -8.75
C SER A 157 -2.81 -27.14 -10.10
N PRO A 158 -2.79 -28.49 -10.15
CA PRO A 158 -2.86 -29.25 -11.41
C PRO A 158 -4.18 -29.02 -12.18
N ASP A 159 -5.24 -28.60 -11.48
CA ASP A 159 -6.54 -28.24 -12.06
C ASP A 159 -6.72 -26.72 -12.25
N GLY A 160 -5.70 -25.94 -11.86
CA GLY A 160 -5.70 -24.48 -11.90
C GLY A 160 -5.61 -23.98 -13.33
N LYS A 161 -6.75 -23.65 -13.94
CA LYS A 161 -6.73 -22.80 -15.14
C LYS A 161 -6.01 -21.50 -14.76
N PRO A 162 -4.99 -21.07 -15.53
CA PRO A 162 -4.36 -19.79 -15.26
C PRO A 162 -5.44 -18.71 -15.33
N LEU A 163 -5.78 -18.15 -14.17
CA LEU A 163 -6.57 -16.95 -14.11
C LEU A 163 -5.71 -15.89 -14.77
N ALA A 164 -6.07 -15.48 -15.99
CA ALA A 164 -5.58 -14.27 -16.64
C ALA A 164 -6.14 -13.04 -15.90
N ALA A 165 -5.99 -13.03 -14.58
CA ALA A 165 -6.49 -12.01 -13.71
C ALA A 165 -5.46 -10.89 -13.64
N ASP A 166 -5.98 -9.67 -13.72
CA ASP A 166 -5.22 -8.47 -13.45
C ASP A 166 -4.72 -8.51 -11.99
N LYS A 167 -3.43 -8.86 -11.81
CA LYS A 167 -2.79 -8.96 -10.50
C LYS A 167 -2.85 -7.64 -9.74
N HIS A 168 -2.80 -6.51 -10.43
CA HIS A 168 -2.94 -5.21 -9.77
C HIS A 168 -4.35 -5.03 -9.20
N ARG A 169 -5.38 -5.36 -9.98
CA ARG A 169 -6.78 -5.34 -9.51
C ARG A 169 -6.98 -6.24 -8.29
N LEU A 170 -6.48 -7.47 -8.34
CA LEU A 170 -6.56 -8.43 -7.23
C LEU A 170 -5.84 -7.92 -5.98
N GLY A 171 -4.67 -7.30 -6.12
CA GLY A 171 -3.99 -6.69 -4.99
C GLY A 171 -4.82 -5.60 -4.31
N ARG A 172 -5.51 -4.76 -5.08
CA ARG A 172 -6.43 -3.75 -4.52
C ARG A 172 -7.61 -4.40 -3.79
N GLU A 173 -8.22 -5.42 -4.39
CA GLU A 173 -9.32 -6.16 -3.78
C GLU A 173 -8.90 -6.84 -2.46
N ALA A 174 -7.69 -7.42 -2.41
CA ALA A 174 -7.13 -8.00 -1.19
C ALA A 174 -6.99 -6.97 -0.06
N VAL A 175 -6.57 -5.73 -0.38
CA VAL A 175 -6.49 -4.64 0.61
C VAL A 175 -7.88 -4.23 1.09
N LEU A 176 -8.86 -4.12 0.20
CA LEU A 176 -10.24 -3.82 0.57
C LEU A 176 -10.83 -4.92 1.47
N LEU A 177 -10.52 -6.18 1.19
CA LEU A 177 -10.94 -7.30 2.02
C LEU A 177 -10.30 -7.27 3.40
N ALA A 178 -9.01 -6.94 3.50
CA ALA A 178 -8.34 -6.75 4.78
C ALA A 178 -8.98 -5.62 5.61
N ALA A 179 -9.37 -4.51 4.95
CA ALA A 179 -10.12 -3.45 5.61
C ALA A 179 -11.50 -3.92 6.09
N ALA A 180 -12.22 -4.70 5.27
CA ALA A 180 -13.52 -5.24 5.63
C ALA A 180 -13.42 -6.24 6.79
N ALA A 181 -12.37 -7.06 6.82
CA ALA A 181 -12.11 -8.01 7.90
C ALA A 181 -11.97 -7.32 9.27
N ALA A 182 -11.32 -6.16 9.31
CA ALA A 182 -11.20 -5.36 10.53
C ALA A 182 -12.53 -4.73 10.99
N ALA A 183 -13.50 -4.55 10.08
CA ALA A 183 -14.81 -3.98 10.40
C ALA A 183 -15.84 -5.04 10.84
N VAL A 184 -15.69 -6.27 10.33
CA VAL A 184 -16.64 -7.37 10.57
C VAL A 184 -15.99 -8.41 11.49
N ASN A 185 -15.96 -8.12 12.79
CA ASN A 185 -15.36 -8.99 13.82
C ASN A 185 -16.21 -10.25 14.15
N ALA A 186 -17.22 -10.56 13.34
CA ALA A 186 -18.16 -11.65 13.62
C ALA A 186 -17.72 -13.02 13.07
N SER A 187 -16.67 -13.08 12.24
CA SER A 187 -16.26 -14.33 11.58
C SER A 187 -14.89 -14.84 12.07
N PRO A 188 -14.77 -16.14 12.41
CA PRO A 188 -13.48 -16.74 12.77
C PRO A 188 -12.55 -16.97 11.57
N TRP A 189 -13.05 -16.91 10.33
CA TRP A 189 -12.26 -17.06 9.11
C TRP A 189 -12.85 -16.27 7.95
N TRP A 190 -12.02 -15.95 6.97
CA TRP A 190 -12.41 -15.23 5.76
C TRP A 190 -12.06 -16.06 4.53
N CYS A 191 -12.95 -16.07 3.54
CA CYS A 191 -12.64 -16.57 2.21
C CYS A 191 -12.92 -15.51 1.17
N TRP A 192 -12.12 -15.55 0.11
CA TRP A 192 -12.27 -14.69 -1.05
C TRP A 192 -12.36 -15.55 -2.29
N TRP A 193 -13.51 -15.47 -2.96
CA TRP A 193 -13.77 -16.19 -4.20
C TRP A 193 -13.30 -15.33 -5.36
N LEU A 194 -12.27 -15.81 -6.08
CA LEU A 194 -11.68 -15.08 -7.22
C LEU A 194 -12.43 -15.30 -8.54
N SER A 195 -13.30 -16.30 -8.59
CA SER A 195 -14.19 -16.60 -9.73
C SER A 195 -15.64 -16.24 -9.40
N ALA A 196 -16.42 -16.00 -10.45
CA ALA A 196 -17.87 -15.79 -10.33
C ALA A 196 -18.65 -17.10 -10.12
N GLU A 197 -17.99 -18.25 -10.22
CA GLU A 197 -18.57 -19.56 -9.99
C GLU A 197 -18.63 -19.82 -8.48
N ARG A 198 -19.85 -19.83 -7.94
CA ARG A 198 -20.17 -20.19 -6.56
C ARG A 198 -20.69 -21.62 -6.49
#